data_AF-A0A0C2H844-F1
#
_entry.id   AF-A0A0C2H844-F1
#
_cell.length_a   1.000
_cell.length_b   1.000
_cell.length_c   1.000
_cell.angle_alpha   90.00
_cell.angle_beta   90.00
_cell.angle_gamma   90.00
#
_symmetry.space_group_name_H-M   'P 1'
#
loop_
_entity.id
_entity.type
_entity.pdbx_description
1 polymer ?
#
loop_
_entity_poly.entity_id
_entity_poly.type
_entity_poly.pdbx_seq_one_letter_code
_entity_poly.pdbx_strand_id
1 'polypeptide(L)'
;MRGEPIFEREDFEQVLLASGISNTAHYIDKVADAAVEDELRKNTSDAINSGAFGAPWIIVHKDGEEHAFFGSDRLHLIGHLIGQRFQGGLTHSSKL
;
A
#
# COMPACT_ATOMS: atom_id res chain seq x y z
N MET A 1 -16.03 -3.91 5.03
CA MET A 1 -14.96 -4.09 6.02
C MET A 1 -15.48 -5.08 7.05
N ARG A 2 -14.78 -6.18 7.35
CA ARG A 2 -15.29 -7.19 8.31
C ARG A 2 -15.26 -6.72 9.78
N GLY A 3 -14.55 -5.63 10.07
CA GLY A 3 -14.49 -5.05 11.42
C GLY A 3 -13.71 -5.89 12.43
N GLU A 4 -12.95 -6.87 11.93
CA GLU A 4 -12.09 -7.74 12.73
C GLU A 4 -10.84 -6.96 13.19
N PRO A 5 -10.29 -7.28 14.39
CA PRO A 5 -9.06 -6.68 14.87
C PRO A 5 -7.84 -7.08 14.02
N ILE A 6 -6.77 -6.26 14.08
CA ILE A 6 -5.50 -6.43 13.35
C ILE A 6 -4.30 -6.00 14.19
N PHE A 7 -4.34 -6.27 15.49
CA PHE A 7 -3.37 -5.72 16.46
C PHE A 7 -2.59 -6.81 17.19
N GLU A 8 -3.22 -7.97 17.38
CA GLU A 8 -2.61 -9.09 18.10
C GLU A 8 -1.95 -10.07 17.13
N ARG A 9 -1.06 -10.90 17.68
CA ARG A 9 -0.33 -11.93 16.91
C ARG A 9 -1.29 -12.82 16.11
N GLU A 10 -2.36 -13.29 16.76
CA GLU A 10 -3.34 -14.19 16.18
C GLU A 10 -4.08 -13.54 15.00
N ASP A 11 -4.30 -12.22 15.05
CA ASP A 11 -4.91 -11.47 13.94
C ASP A 11 -3.99 -11.49 12.71
N PHE A 12 -2.69 -11.24 12.92
CA PHE A 12 -1.69 -11.30 11.84
C PHE A 12 -1.56 -12.73 11.28
N GLU A 13 -1.57 -13.76 12.12
CA GLU A 13 -1.54 -15.15 11.68
C GLU A 13 -2.74 -15.48 10.79
N GLN A 14 -3.94 -15.05 11.17
CA GLN A 14 -5.15 -15.25 10.39
C GLN A 14 -5.04 -14.59 9.00
N VAL A 15 -4.56 -13.35 8.94
CA VAL A 15 -4.39 -12.61 7.68
C VAL A 15 -3.32 -13.26 6.79
N LEU A 16 -2.19 -13.66 7.37
CA LEU A 16 -1.10 -14.31 6.62
C LEU A 16 -1.55 -15.67 6.05
N LEU A 17 -2.21 -16.50 6.84
CA LEU A 17 -2.75 -17.79 6.38
C LEU A 17 -3.81 -17.61 5.29
N ALA A 18 -4.73 -16.65 5.46
CA ALA A 18 -5.72 -16.32 4.43
C ALA A 18 -5.08 -15.80 3.13
N SER A 19 -3.86 -15.24 3.22
CA SER A 19 -3.05 -14.78 2.10
C SER A 19 -2.14 -15.87 1.51
N GLY A 20 -2.21 -17.11 2.02
CA GLY A 20 -1.42 -18.25 1.54
C GLY A 20 0.00 -18.34 2.12
N ILE A 21 0.31 -17.58 3.17
CA ILE A 21 1.61 -17.57 3.83
C ILE A 21 1.56 -18.49 5.06
N SER A 22 2.23 -19.64 4.99
CA SER A 22 2.15 -20.67 6.04
C SER A 22 3.24 -20.59 7.11
N ASN A 23 4.37 -19.94 6.85
CA ASN A 23 5.45 -19.72 7.83
C ASN A 23 5.22 -18.42 8.63
N THR A 24 4.02 -18.26 9.19
CA THR A 24 3.57 -17.00 9.81
C THR A 24 4.54 -16.45 10.86
N ALA A 25 5.06 -17.30 11.74
CA ALA A 25 6.02 -16.90 12.78
C ALA A 25 7.26 -16.19 12.23
N HIS A 26 7.79 -16.63 11.08
CA HIS A 26 8.95 -16.00 10.44
C HIS A 26 8.74 -14.52 10.15
N TYR A 27 7.52 -14.13 9.75
CA TYR A 27 7.19 -12.75 9.41
C TYR A 27 6.76 -11.94 10.64
N ILE A 28 6.01 -12.55 11.55
CA ILE A 28 5.52 -11.86 12.76
C ILE A 28 6.68 -11.55 13.71
N ASP A 29 7.61 -12.48 13.90
CA ASP A 29 8.75 -12.27 14.80
C ASP A 29 9.66 -11.12 14.32
N LYS A 30 9.67 -10.84 13.01
CA LYS A 30 10.41 -9.72 12.42
C LYS A 30 9.83 -8.35 12.75
N VAL A 31 8.59 -8.24 13.22
CA VAL A 31 7.98 -6.94 13.59
C VAL A 31 8.78 -6.27 14.71
N ALA A 32 9.42 -7.04 15.58
CA ALA A 32 10.27 -6.54 16.67
C ALA A 32 11.73 -6.29 16.25
N ASP A 33 12.11 -6.57 15.00
CA ASP A 33 13.45 -6.33 14.48
C ASP A 33 13.66 -4.84 14.23
N ALA A 34 14.73 -4.28 14.79
CA ALA A 34 15.09 -2.88 14.62
C ALA A 34 15.26 -2.50 13.15
N ALA A 35 15.76 -3.43 12.31
CA ALA A 35 15.91 -3.18 10.88
C ALA A 35 14.56 -2.96 10.18
N VAL A 36 13.51 -3.69 10.59
CA VAL A 36 12.15 -3.54 10.04
C VAL A 36 11.53 -2.23 10.52
N GLU A 37 11.73 -1.87 11.79
CA GLU A 37 11.26 -0.59 12.31
C GLU A 37 11.93 0.60 11.61
N ASP A 38 13.24 0.53 11.40
CA ASP A 38 14.01 1.56 10.69
C ASP A 38 13.57 1.70 9.23
N GLU A 39 13.31 0.59 8.54
CA GLU A 39 12.78 0.60 7.18
C GLU A 39 11.38 1.23 7.11
N LEU A 40 10.49 0.91 8.06
CA LEU A 40 9.16 1.51 8.16
C LEU A 40 9.24 3.04 8.39
N ARG A 41 10.11 3.48 9.31
CA ARG A 41 10.34 4.91 9.55
C ARG A 41 10.90 5.60 8.32
N LYS A 42 11.91 5.01 7.66
CA LYS A 42 12.51 5.54 6.44
C LYS A 42 11.46 5.72 5.34
N ASN A 43 10.66 4.69 5.05
CA ASN A 43 9.62 4.76 4.02
C ASN A 43 8.57 5.84 4.33
N THR A 44 8.22 6.01 5.61
CA THR A 44 7.31 7.08 6.06
C THR A 44 7.95 8.47 5.91
N SER A 45 9.22 8.61 6.27
CA SER A 45 9.97 9.86 6.10
C SER A 45 10.14 10.23 4.63
N ASP A 46 10.41 9.25 3.75
CA ASP A 46 10.52 9.48 2.31
C ASP A 46 9.20 10.01 1.73
N ALA A 47 8.05 9.44 2.15
CA ALA A 47 6.74 9.97 1.78
C ALA A 47 6.53 11.42 2.26
N ILE A 48 6.85 11.72 3.52
CA ILE A 48 6.73 13.09 4.07
C ILE A 48 7.64 14.07 3.32
N ASN A 49 8.90 13.67 3.05
CA ASN A 49 9.87 14.49 2.34
C ASN A 49 9.42 14.78 0.89
N SER A 50 8.65 13.89 0.28
CA SER A 50 8.01 14.11 -1.03
C SER A 50 6.76 15.00 -0.98
N GLY A 51 6.34 15.45 0.20
CA GLY A 51 5.19 16.34 0.40
C GLY A 51 3.89 15.66 0.85
N ALA A 52 3.94 14.39 1.25
CA ALA A 52 2.76 13.67 1.71
C ALA A 52 2.17 14.29 2.99
N PHE A 53 0.85 14.49 2.99
CA PHE A 53 0.06 14.94 4.14
C PHE A 53 -1.04 13.93 4.55
N GLY A 54 -1.06 12.77 3.90
CA GLY A 54 -2.02 11.70 4.12
C GLY A 54 -1.77 10.51 3.19
N ALA A 55 -2.59 9.48 3.29
CA ALA A 55 -2.51 8.28 2.46
C ALA A 55 -3.85 7.95 1.75
N PRO A 56 -3.82 7.31 0.56
CA PRO A 56 -2.63 6.92 -0.18
C PRO A 56 -1.92 8.13 -0.81
N TRP A 57 -0.59 8.06 -0.86
CA TRP A 57 0.30 8.97 -1.56
C TRP A 57 1.06 8.19 -2.62
N ILE A 58 0.88 8.52 -3.88
CA ILE A 58 1.40 7.76 -5.02
C ILE A 58 2.38 8.66 -5.77
N ILE A 59 3.63 8.24 -5.88
CA ILE A 59 4.64 8.90 -6.70
C ILE A 59 4.79 8.11 -8.01
N VAL A 60 4.61 8.80 -9.13
CA VAL A 60 4.81 8.26 -10.47
C VAL A 60 6.08 8.85 -11.04
N HIS A 61 7.09 8.02 -11.28
CA HIS A 61 8.31 8.42 -11.98
C HIS A 61 8.10 8.32 -13.49
N LYS A 62 8.19 9.44 -14.21
CA LYS A 62 8.03 9.46 -15.67
C LYS A 62 9.00 10.48 -16.28
N ASP A 63 9.70 10.06 -17.32
CA ASP A 63 10.64 10.91 -18.08
C ASP A 63 11.70 11.64 -17.21
N GLY A 64 12.09 11.02 -16.08
CA GLY A 64 13.04 11.58 -15.13
C GLY A 64 12.43 12.52 -14.08
N GLU A 65 11.11 12.75 -14.12
CA GLU A 65 10.38 13.57 -13.16
C GLU A 65 9.54 12.71 -12.19
N GLU A 66 9.30 13.24 -11.00
CA GLU A 66 8.39 12.67 -10.00
C GLU A 66 7.07 13.45 -9.98
N HIS A 67 5.97 12.72 -10.14
CA HIS A 67 4.62 13.28 -10.06
C HIS A 67 3.86 12.65 -8.90
N ALA A 68 3.54 13.46 -7.89
CA ALA A 68 2.83 12.99 -6.71
C ALA A 68 1.31 13.16 -6.81
N PHE A 69 0.58 12.15 -6.35
CA PHE A 69 -0.88 12.13 -6.30
C PHE A 69 -1.37 11.69 -4.92
N PHE A 70 -2.23 12.50 -4.31
CA PHE A 70 -2.93 12.15 -3.08
C PHE A 70 -4.34 11.61 -3.37
N GLY A 71 -4.71 10.53 -2.68
CA GLY A 71 -6.05 9.94 -2.73
C GLY A 71 -6.20 8.83 -3.76
N SER A 72 -7.21 7.97 -3.55
CA SER A 72 -7.50 6.81 -4.41
C SER A 72 -8.27 7.15 -5.69
N ASP A 73 -8.76 8.38 -5.81
CA ASP A 73 -9.58 8.87 -6.92
C ASP A 73 -8.75 9.47 -8.09
N ARG A 74 -7.42 9.55 -7.95
CA ARG A 74 -6.50 10.12 -8.94
C ARG A 74 -5.97 9.16 -9.99
N LEU A 75 -6.38 7.89 -9.98
CA LEU A 75 -5.91 6.87 -10.93
C LEU A 75 -6.15 7.22 -12.40
N HIS A 76 -7.18 7.99 -12.72
CA HIS A 76 -7.44 8.47 -14.07
C HIS A 76 -6.41 9.49 -14.56
N LEU A 77 -5.94 10.38 -13.68
CA LEU A 77 -4.85 11.32 -13.98
C LEU A 77 -3.52 10.60 -14.11
N ILE A 78 -3.27 9.60 -13.26
CA ILE A 78 -2.10 8.73 -13.37
C ILE A 78 -2.11 8.02 -14.72
N GLY A 79 -3.24 7.43 -15.12
CA GLY A 79 -3.40 6.81 -16.45
C GLY A 79 -3.07 7.79 -17.58
N HIS A 80 -3.64 9.00 -17.54
CA HIS A 80 -3.32 10.05 -18.51
C HIS A 80 -1.82 10.37 -18.55
N LEU A 81 -1.19 10.56 -17.39
CA LEU A 81 0.23 10.84 -17.25
C LEU A 81 1.09 9.75 -17.92
N ILE A 82 0.78 8.48 -17.70
CA ILE A 82 1.56 7.34 -18.26
C ILE A 82 1.10 6.91 -19.66
N GLY A 83 0.22 7.68 -20.31
CA GLY A 83 -0.30 7.36 -21.65
C GLY A 83 -1.21 6.13 -21.71
N GLN A 84 -1.81 5.75 -20.58
CA GLN A 84 -2.73 4.61 -20.46
C GLN A 84 -4.17 5.07 -20.31
N ARG A 85 -5.08 4.40 -21.00
CA ARG A 85 -6.52 4.65 -20.85
C ARG A 85 -7.00 4.12 -19.51
N PHE A 86 -7.53 5.00 -18.66
CA PHE A 86 -8.25 4.57 -17.47
C PHE A 86 -9.63 4.04 -17.83
N GLN A 87 -9.93 2.81 -17.44
CA GLN A 87 -11.19 2.13 -17.78
C GLN A 87 -12.27 2.28 -16.70
N GLY A 88 -12.05 3.13 -15.69
CA GLY A 88 -12.89 3.19 -14.50
C GLY A 88 -12.55 2.06 -13.51
N GLY A 89 -13.40 1.90 -12.49
CA GLY A 89 -13.31 0.75 -11.60
C GLY A 89 -13.63 -0.57 -12.32
N LEU A 90 -13.37 -1.69 -11.66
CA LEU A 90 -13.64 -3.05 -12.17
C LEU A 90 -15.15 -3.40 -12.19
N THR A 91 -16.03 -2.48 -12.61
CA THR A 91 -17.48 -2.69 -12.62
C THR A 91 -17.89 -3.87 -13.50
N HIS A 92 -17.16 -4.13 -14.59
CA HIS A 92 -17.36 -5.28 -15.48
C HIS A 92 -16.96 -6.64 -14.87
N SER A 93 -16.16 -6.63 -13.79
CA SER A 93 -15.74 -7.83 -13.03
C SER A 93 -16.41 -7.90 -11.65
N SER A 94 -17.31 -6.97 -11.35
CA SER A 94 -18.06 -6.95 -10.10
C SER A 94 -19.11 -8.05 -10.14
N LYS A 95 -19.00 -9.05 -9.27
CA LYS A 95 -20.04 -10.07 -9.03
C LYS A 95 -21.16 -9.55 -8.11
N LEU A 96 -21.47 -8.25 -8.21
CA LEU A 96 -22.60 -7.63 -7.50
C LEU A 96 -23.81 -7.63 -8.42
#